data_AF-A0AAC9JDT3-F1
#
_entry.id   AF-A0AAC9JDT3-F1
#
_cell.length_a   1.000
_cell.length_b   1.000
_cell.length_c   1.000
_cell.angle_alpha   90.00
_cell.angle_beta   90.00
_cell.angle_gamma   90.00
#
_symmetry.space_group_name_H-M   'P 1'
#
loop_
_entity.id
_entity.type
_entity.pdbx_description
1 polymer ?
#
loop_
_entity_poly.entity_id
_entity_poly.type
_entity_poly.pdbx_seq_one_letter_code
_entity_poly.pdbx_strand_id
1 'polypeptide(L)'
;MKSLKEFREEIDNDEGLKSKRKVLMSVCLVFIALNITGATLEEANTFIFKLKFVKAENLSFLFVGAIVYLSIRYFGYAREYHSKLFKFWSSRMLNDYRLLHFDRESNDFTGLLSYAINVYPGDEPGVLEPSYETSGILKRKLSYTAESIDINGNIYLYSEFIDLNKFSQNWTFSKFFQLLRFEASYQIEAFVKSRENLDLYFPYVVSFIAVLAFLFNPV
;
A
#
# COMPACT_ATOMS: atom_id res chain seq x y z
N MET A 1 17.65 -7.70 -2.83
CA MET A 1 16.50 -7.21 -2.03
C MET A 1 16.94 -7.18 -0.57
N LYS A 2 16.73 -6.07 0.17
CA LYS A 2 17.07 -6.02 1.61
C LYS A 2 16.34 -7.13 2.36
N SER A 3 16.99 -7.71 3.37
CA SER A 3 16.35 -8.75 4.16
C SER A 3 15.15 -8.18 4.93
N LEU A 4 14.15 -9.02 5.23
CA LEU A 4 12.98 -8.59 6.01
C LEU A 4 13.38 -8.03 7.39
N LYS A 5 14.50 -8.50 7.93
CA LYS A 5 15.07 -8.03 9.20
C LYS A 5 15.56 -6.59 9.09
N GLU A 6 16.36 -6.28 8.08
CA GLU A 6 16.82 -4.90 7.80
C GLU A 6 15.63 -3.95 7.61
N PHE A 7 14.60 -4.39 6.89
CA PHE A 7 13.38 -3.59 6.70
C PHE A 7 12.68 -3.25 8.01
N ARG A 8 12.59 -4.21 8.93
CA ARG A 8 12.01 -3.99 10.26
C ARG A 8 12.86 -3.04 11.09
N GLU A 9 14.18 -3.20 11.05
CA GLU A 9 15.12 -2.30 11.74
C GLU A 9 15.03 -0.87 11.21
N GLU A 10 14.83 -0.68 9.90
CA GLU A 10 14.59 0.66 9.34
C GLU A 10 13.31 1.30 9.89
N ILE A 11 12.18 0.57 9.90
CA ILE A 11 10.91 1.07 10.48
C ILE A 11 11.09 1.38 11.97
N ASP A 12 11.79 0.49 12.70
CA ASP A 12 12.02 0.64 14.12
C ASP A 12 13.03 1.74 14.45
N ASN A 13 13.89 2.18 13.53
CA ASN A 13 14.82 3.28 13.77
C ASN A 13 14.34 4.63 13.19
N ASP A 14 13.24 4.65 12.45
CA ASP A 14 12.65 5.88 11.93
C ASP A 14 11.86 6.64 13.01
N GLU A 15 12.56 7.55 13.70
CA GLU A 15 11.96 8.43 14.70
C GLU A 15 10.86 9.33 14.12
N GLY A 16 10.99 9.74 12.85
CA GLY A 16 10.02 10.57 12.17
C GLY A 16 8.68 9.85 12.04
N LEU A 17 8.70 8.65 11.47
CA LEU A 17 7.54 7.78 11.33
C LEU A 17 6.92 7.46 12.69
N LYS A 18 7.74 7.05 13.67
CA LYS A 18 7.27 6.72 15.03
C LYS A 18 6.57 7.88 15.71
N SER A 19 7.16 9.08 15.65
CA SER A 19 6.60 10.29 16.24
C SER A 19 5.26 10.65 15.61
N LYS A 20 5.16 10.66 14.27
CA LYS A 20 3.89 10.97 13.58
C LYS A 20 2.82 9.92 13.84
N ARG A 21 3.18 8.64 13.85
CA ARG A 21 2.29 7.55 14.23
C ARG A 21 1.74 7.75 15.63
N LYS A 22 2.60 8.02 16.62
CA LYS A 22 2.19 8.23 18.02
C LYS A 22 1.20 9.39 18.15
N VAL A 23 1.50 10.54 17.54
CA VAL A 23 0.62 11.72 17.58
C VAL A 23 -0.73 11.44 16.93
N LEU A 24 -0.76 10.84 15.73
CA LEU A 24 -2.01 10.46 15.06
C LEU A 24 -2.84 9.52 15.93
N MET A 25 -2.22 8.46 16.45
CA MET A 25 -2.89 7.48 17.30
C MET A 25 -3.45 8.10 18.57
N SER A 26 -2.67 8.94 19.27
CA SER A 26 -3.14 9.64 20.47
C SER A 26 -4.36 10.51 20.19
N VAL A 27 -4.34 11.31 19.12
CA VAL A 27 -5.46 12.19 18.75
C VAL A 27 -6.70 11.38 18.38
N CYS A 28 -6.55 10.30 17.60
CA CYS A 28 -7.66 9.44 17.24
C CYS A 28 -8.29 8.76 18.47
N LEU A 29 -7.48 8.22 19.37
CA LEU A 29 -7.97 7.56 20.59
C LEU A 29 -8.69 8.53 21.53
N VAL A 30 -8.16 9.73 21.71
CA VAL A 30 -8.84 10.79 22.49
C VAL A 30 -10.17 11.15 21.84
N PHE A 31 -10.19 11.33 20.53
CA PHE A 31 -11.42 11.67 19.82
C PHE A 31 -12.47 10.56 19.90
N ILE A 32 -12.07 9.29 19.70
CA ILE A 32 -12.95 8.13 19.87
C ILE A 32 -13.51 8.08 21.30
N ALA A 33 -12.65 8.26 22.33
CA ALA A 33 -13.08 8.26 23.72
C ALA A 33 -14.12 9.35 24.00
N LEU A 34 -13.93 10.57 23.48
CA LEU A 34 -14.89 11.67 23.64
C LEU A 34 -16.25 11.33 23.00
N ASN A 35 -16.26 10.77 21.79
CA ASN A 35 -17.50 10.42 21.09
C ASN A 35 -18.22 9.21 21.71
N ILE A 36 -17.49 8.22 22.23
CA ILE A 36 -18.09 7.02 22.86
C ILE A 36 -18.61 7.33 24.27
N THR A 37 -17.87 8.12 25.05
CA THR A 37 -18.24 8.36 26.46
C THR A 37 -19.35 9.38 26.64
N GLY A 38 -19.68 10.16 25.59
CA GLY A 38 -20.65 11.25 25.68
C GLY A 38 -20.27 12.27 26.75
N ALA A 39 -18.98 12.38 27.09
CA ALA A 39 -18.49 13.19 28.19
C ALA A 39 -18.82 14.67 27.95
N THR A 40 -19.90 15.13 28.56
CA THR A 40 -20.26 16.55 28.65
C THR A 40 -19.44 17.20 29.75
N LEU A 41 -18.83 18.35 29.45
CA LEU A 41 -17.99 19.11 30.37
C LEU A 41 -18.84 19.71 31.52
N GLU A 42 -19.02 18.94 32.60
CA GLU A 42 -19.73 19.36 33.80
C GLU A 42 -18.82 20.14 34.76
N GLU A 43 -19.03 21.46 34.79
CA GLU A 43 -18.77 22.43 35.87
C GLU A 43 -17.36 22.72 36.44
N ALA A 44 -17.31 23.85 37.17
CA ALA A 44 -16.20 24.79 37.35
C ALA A 44 -15.88 25.09 38.83
N ASN A 45 -14.60 25.32 39.15
CA ASN A 45 -14.16 25.93 40.40
C ASN A 45 -13.15 27.05 40.14
N THR A 46 -13.17 28.07 40.99
CA THR A 46 -12.85 29.50 40.77
C THR A 46 -11.41 29.88 40.40
N PHE A 47 -10.51 28.92 40.18
CA PHE A 47 -9.07 29.22 39.97
C PHE A 47 -8.42 28.54 38.76
N ILE A 48 -9.19 27.83 37.93
CA ILE A 48 -8.69 27.23 36.68
C ILE A 48 -9.56 27.71 35.54
N PHE A 49 -8.98 28.46 34.60
CA PHE A 49 -9.65 28.86 33.36
C PHE A 49 -9.93 27.61 32.51
N LYS A 50 -11.11 27.00 32.68
CA LYS A 50 -11.62 25.93 31.81
C LYS A 50 -12.26 26.58 30.58
N LEU A 51 -11.72 26.31 29.40
CA LEU A 51 -12.30 26.76 28.12
C LEU A 51 -13.69 26.12 27.94
N LYS A 52 -14.76 26.93 28.01
CA LYS A 52 -16.12 26.50 27.69
C LYS A 52 -16.36 26.68 26.19
N PHE A 53 -16.29 25.61 25.42
CA PHE A 53 -16.64 25.66 24.01
C PHE A 53 -18.16 25.78 23.87
N VAL A 54 -18.63 26.95 23.41
CA VAL A 54 -20.06 27.27 23.24
C VAL A 54 -20.72 26.41 22.16
N LYS A 55 -19.93 25.79 21.27
CA LYS A 55 -20.37 24.85 20.23
C LYS A 55 -19.48 23.61 20.26
N ALA A 56 -19.91 22.56 20.95
CA ALA A 56 -19.19 21.27 21.00
C ALA A 56 -19.03 20.67 19.59
N GLU A 57 -20.03 20.85 18.72
CA GLU A 57 -20.00 20.46 17.31
C GLU A 57 -18.75 20.99 16.57
N ASN A 58 -18.39 22.26 16.78
CA ASN A 58 -17.22 22.88 16.13
C ASN A 58 -15.89 22.26 16.57
N LEU A 59 -15.83 21.75 17.80
CA LEU A 59 -14.64 21.06 18.30
C LEU A 59 -14.47 19.71 17.59
N SER A 60 -15.56 18.98 17.36
CA SER A 60 -15.54 17.72 16.61
C SER A 60 -15.04 17.90 15.18
N PHE A 61 -15.48 18.95 14.48
CA PHE A 61 -14.94 19.31 13.16
C PHE A 61 -13.44 19.62 13.18
N LEU A 62 -12.94 20.32 14.22
CA LEU A 62 -11.50 20.58 14.39
C LEU A 62 -10.71 19.28 14.59
N PHE A 63 -11.22 18.34 15.38
CA PHE A 63 -10.61 17.03 15.57
C PHE A 63 -10.56 16.23 14.26
N VAL A 64 -11.66 16.17 13.51
CA VAL A 64 -11.69 15.51 12.21
C VAL A 64 -10.67 16.14 11.25
N GLY A 65 -10.62 17.47 11.17
CA GLY A 65 -9.63 18.19 10.36
C GLY A 65 -8.20 17.86 10.76
N ALA A 66 -7.90 17.81 12.07
CA ALA A 66 -6.60 17.42 12.60
C ALA A 66 -6.26 15.96 12.26
N ILE A 67 -7.20 15.02 12.39
CA ILE A 67 -7.03 13.60 12.08
C ILE A 67 -6.74 13.42 10.58
N VAL A 68 -7.47 14.10 9.70
CA VAL A 68 -7.23 14.07 8.25
C VAL A 68 -5.84 14.61 7.93
N TYR A 69 -5.49 15.78 8.46
CA TYR A 69 -4.16 16.38 8.27
C TYR A 69 -3.03 15.45 8.75
N LEU A 70 -3.17 14.88 9.96
CA LEU A 70 -2.19 13.96 10.54
C LEU A 70 -2.10 12.64 9.75
N SER A 71 -3.21 12.15 9.20
CA SER A 71 -3.23 10.96 8.34
C SER A 71 -2.47 11.19 7.03
N ILE A 72 -2.70 12.33 6.37
CA ILE A 72 -1.96 12.73 5.17
C ILE A 72 -0.47 12.89 5.50
N ARG A 73 -0.15 13.56 6.61
CA ARG A 73 1.23 13.75 7.04
C ARG A 73 1.91 12.41 7.32
N TYR A 74 1.24 11.49 8.02
CA TYR A 74 1.73 10.15 8.29
C TYR A 74 2.00 9.37 6.99
N PHE A 75 1.08 9.45 6.01
CA PHE A 75 1.28 8.87 4.68
C PHE A 75 2.55 9.37 3.98
N GLY A 76 2.87 10.65 4.11
CA GLY A 76 4.13 11.19 3.57
C GLY A 76 5.38 10.43 4.08
N TYR A 77 5.42 10.06 5.35
CA TYR A 77 6.53 9.28 5.93
C TYR A 77 6.42 7.77 5.64
N ALA A 78 5.21 7.22 5.64
CA ALA A 78 4.98 5.78 5.44
C ALA A 78 5.13 5.32 3.98
N ARG A 79 5.07 6.25 3.01
CA ARG A 79 5.01 5.96 1.57
C ARG A 79 6.13 5.05 1.08
N GLU A 80 7.37 5.31 1.48
CA GLU A 80 8.51 4.49 1.06
C GLU A 80 8.40 3.06 1.59
N TYR A 81 7.93 2.89 2.83
CA TYR A 81 7.72 1.59 3.43
C TYR A 81 6.58 0.82 2.78
N HIS A 82 5.49 1.49 2.38
CA HIS A 82 4.43 0.87 1.57
C HIS A 82 4.96 0.38 0.22
N SER A 83 5.84 1.14 -0.43
CA SER A 83 6.48 0.71 -1.69
C SER A 83 7.35 -0.54 -1.49
N LYS A 84 8.11 -0.60 -0.39
CA LYS A 84 8.91 -1.79 -0.04
C LYS A 84 8.03 -3.01 0.28
N LEU A 85 6.98 -2.83 1.09
CA LEU A 85 5.98 -3.87 1.37
C LEU A 85 5.34 -4.41 0.10
N PHE A 86 4.98 -3.51 -0.81
CA PHE A 86 4.45 -3.86 -2.11
C PHE A 86 5.40 -4.79 -2.86
N LYS A 87 6.68 -4.42 -2.98
CA LYS A 87 7.70 -5.26 -3.62
C LYS A 87 7.85 -6.63 -2.96
N PHE A 88 7.76 -6.73 -1.64
CA PHE A 88 7.88 -8.01 -0.94
C PHE A 88 6.75 -8.98 -1.26
N TRP A 89 5.49 -8.54 -1.21
CA TRP A 89 4.38 -9.45 -1.53
C TRP A 89 4.24 -9.67 -3.03
N SER A 90 4.50 -8.65 -3.87
CA SER A 90 4.37 -8.78 -5.32
C SER A 90 5.46 -9.66 -5.93
N SER A 91 6.69 -9.61 -5.40
CA SER A 91 7.75 -10.55 -5.79
C SER A 91 7.42 -11.99 -5.41
N ARG A 92 6.89 -12.22 -4.20
CA ARG A 92 6.40 -13.55 -3.79
C ARG A 92 5.25 -14.04 -4.66
N MET A 93 4.36 -13.14 -5.07
CA MET A 93 3.25 -13.44 -5.96
C MET A 93 3.75 -13.83 -7.37
N LEU A 94 4.72 -13.10 -7.94
CA LEU A 94 5.30 -13.43 -9.25
C LEU A 94 6.09 -14.75 -9.25
N ASN A 95 6.66 -15.12 -8.11
CA ASN A 95 7.35 -16.41 -7.94
C ASN A 95 6.38 -17.61 -7.77
N ASP A 96 5.06 -17.39 -7.75
CA ASP A 96 4.08 -18.48 -7.75
C ASP A 96 3.95 -19.08 -9.15
N TYR A 97 4.24 -20.38 -9.27
CA TYR A 97 4.18 -21.09 -10.56
C TYR A 97 2.79 -21.05 -11.22
N ARG A 98 1.72 -20.89 -10.42
CA ARG A 98 0.34 -20.75 -10.94
C ARG A 98 0.16 -19.43 -11.66
N LEU A 99 0.93 -18.41 -11.27
CA LEU A 99 0.85 -17.08 -11.84
C LEU A 99 1.86 -16.92 -12.98
N LEU A 100 3.12 -17.26 -12.76
CA LEU A 100 4.17 -17.19 -13.76
C LEU A 100 5.24 -18.24 -13.49
N HIS A 101 5.51 -19.07 -14.47
CA HIS A 101 6.63 -20.00 -14.45
C HIS A 101 7.22 -20.13 -15.84
N PHE A 102 8.55 -20.08 -15.94
CA PHE A 102 9.24 -20.30 -17.19
C PHE A 102 9.72 -21.75 -17.26
N ASP A 103 9.22 -22.49 -18.25
CA ASP A 103 9.65 -23.86 -18.50
C ASP A 103 10.81 -23.86 -19.51
N ARG A 104 11.96 -24.40 -19.08
CA ARG A 104 13.18 -24.46 -19.89
C ARG A 104 13.11 -25.51 -20.99
N GLU A 105 12.27 -26.53 -20.85
CA GLU A 105 12.15 -27.59 -21.85
C GLU A 105 11.30 -27.13 -23.03
N SER A 106 10.16 -26.49 -22.77
CA SER A 106 9.30 -25.91 -23.80
C SER A 106 9.79 -24.53 -24.28
N ASN A 107 10.73 -23.92 -23.55
CA ASN A 107 11.20 -22.55 -23.76
C ASN A 107 10.06 -21.52 -23.80
N ASP A 108 9.08 -21.69 -22.91
CA ASP A 108 7.85 -20.89 -22.90
C ASP A 108 7.36 -20.60 -21.48
N PHE A 109 6.53 -19.58 -21.33
CA PHE A 109 5.88 -19.26 -20.07
C PHE A 109 4.62 -20.09 -19.85
N THR A 110 4.43 -20.51 -18.62
CA THR A 110 3.23 -21.16 -18.10
C THR A 110 2.63 -20.33 -16.97
N GLY A 111 1.38 -20.63 -16.60
CA GLY A 111 0.63 -19.91 -15.57
C GLY A 111 -0.37 -18.89 -16.13
N LEU A 112 -0.91 -18.04 -15.26
CA LEU A 112 -1.92 -17.06 -15.64
C LEU A 112 -1.35 -15.90 -16.49
N LEU A 113 -0.13 -15.45 -16.19
CA LEU A 113 0.50 -14.32 -16.87
C LEU A 113 1.08 -14.69 -18.24
N SER A 114 1.28 -15.98 -18.54
CA SER A 114 1.73 -16.40 -19.88
C SER A 114 0.74 -16.00 -20.98
N TYR A 115 -0.55 -15.88 -20.66
CA TYR A 115 -1.57 -15.39 -21.59
C TYR A 115 -1.42 -13.90 -21.93
N ALA A 116 -0.75 -13.11 -21.07
CA ALA A 116 -0.51 -11.69 -21.25
C ALA A 116 0.87 -11.38 -21.86
N ILE A 117 1.87 -12.24 -21.59
CA ILE A 117 3.22 -12.09 -22.12
C ILE A 117 3.21 -12.53 -23.58
N ASN A 118 3.54 -11.61 -24.48
CA ASN A 118 3.59 -11.83 -25.93
C ASN A 118 5.00 -11.60 -26.50
N VAL A 119 6.01 -11.76 -25.64
CA VAL A 119 7.42 -11.50 -25.95
C VAL A 119 8.19 -12.79 -25.77
N TYR A 120 9.08 -13.10 -26.72
CA TYR A 120 9.90 -14.30 -26.67
C TYR A 120 11.14 -14.09 -25.79
N PRO A 121 11.40 -14.95 -24.79
CA PRO A 121 12.54 -14.79 -23.87
C PRO A 121 13.92 -14.81 -24.54
N GLY A 122 14.04 -15.40 -25.73
CA GLY A 122 15.29 -15.38 -26.49
C GLY A 122 15.63 -14.01 -27.07
N ASP A 123 14.62 -13.21 -27.39
CA ASP A 123 14.79 -11.85 -27.92
C ASP A 123 14.91 -10.84 -26.78
N GLU A 124 14.18 -11.06 -25.69
CA GLU A 124 14.10 -10.16 -24.53
C GLU A 124 14.37 -10.94 -23.23
N PRO A 125 15.63 -11.24 -22.89
CA PRO A 125 15.96 -12.12 -21.76
C PRO A 125 15.49 -11.57 -20.40
N GLY A 126 15.33 -10.25 -20.26
CA GLY A 126 14.86 -9.65 -19.01
C GLY A 126 13.42 -10.01 -18.63
N VAL A 127 12.61 -10.50 -19.59
CA VAL A 127 11.24 -10.96 -19.31
C VAL A 127 11.19 -12.18 -18.37
N LEU A 128 12.32 -12.87 -18.17
CA LEU A 128 12.46 -13.99 -17.23
C LEU A 128 12.44 -13.54 -15.76
N GLU A 129 12.79 -12.28 -15.48
CA GLU A 129 12.79 -11.69 -14.14
C GLU A 129 11.93 -10.41 -14.10
N PRO A 130 10.63 -10.50 -14.41
CA PRO A 130 9.79 -9.31 -14.48
C PRO A 130 9.48 -8.79 -13.07
N SER A 131 9.20 -7.49 -12.99
CA SER A 131 8.71 -6.81 -11.80
C SER A 131 7.24 -6.44 -11.97
N TYR A 132 6.45 -6.66 -10.94
CA TYR A 132 5.03 -6.30 -10.94
C TYR A 132 4.85 -4.86 -10.47
N GLU A 133 4.10 -4.06 -11.23
CA GLU A 133 3.83 -2.66 -10.90
C GLU A 133 2.34 -2.32 -10.97
N THR A 134 1.91 -1.43 -10.08
CA THR A 134 0.55 -0.90 -10.03
C THR A 134 0.54 0.60 -10.23
N SER A 135 -0.40 1.12 -11.02
CA SER A 135 -0.66 2.56 -11.15
C SER A 135 -2.13 2.85 -10.82
N GLY A 136 -2.37 3.57 -9.73
CA GLY A 136 -3.72 3.76 -9.20
C GLY A 136 -4.38 2.44 -8.78
N ILE A 137 -5.71 2.38 -8.86
CA ILE A 137 -6.48 1.26 -8.31
C ILE A 137 -6.45 0.03 -9.23
N LEU A 138 -6.60 0.23 -10.55
CA LEU A 138 -6.81 -0.87 -11.50
C LEU A 138 -5.70 -1.05 -12.54
N LYS A 139 -4.79 -0.09 -12.73
CA LYS A 139 -3.75 -0.27 -13.75
C LYS A 139 -2.66 -1.17 -13.22
N ARG A 140 -2.30 -2.18 -13.98
CA ARG A 140 -1.30 -3.22 -13.67
C ARG A 140 -0.39 -3.38 -14.86
N LYS A 141 0.90 -3.52 -14.61
CA LYS A 141 1.89 -3.76 -15.65
C LYS A 141 3.00 -4.66 -15.13
N LEU A 142 3.61 -5.41 -16.02
CA LEU A 142 4.91 -6.02 -15.78
C LEU A 142 5.97 -5.10 -16.36
N SER A 143 7.05 -4.89 -15.63
CA SER A 143 8.24 -4.22 -16.12
C SER A 143 9.40 -5.20 -16.19
N TYR A 144 10.24 -5.08 -17.21
CA TYR A 144 11.45 -5.87 -17.32
C TYR A 144 12.56 -5.05 -17.98
N THR A 145 13.81 -5.49 -17.78
CA THR A 145 14.97 -4.83 -18.38
C THR A 145 15.15 -5.32 -19.82
N ALA A 146 15.15 -4.40 -20.77
CA ALA A 146 15.39 -4.66 -22.19
C ALA A 146 16.72 -4.04 -22.62
N GLU A 147 17.33 -4.62 -23.66
CA GLU A 147 18.59 -4.18 -24.25
C GLU A 147 18.34 -3.60 -25.64
N SER A 148 18.96 -2.46 -25.94
CA SER A 148 18.94 -1.90 -27.30
C SER A 148 20.32 -1.38 -27.68
N ILE A 149 20.60 -1.38 -28.97
CA ILE A 149 21.89 -1.01 -29.55
C ILE A 149 21.73 0.37 -30.20
N ASP A 150 22.51 1.34 -29.75
CA ASP A 150 22.58 2.68 -30.37
C ASP A 150 23.26 2.61 -31.75
N ILE A 151 23.12 3.68 -32.54
CA ILE A 151 23.74 3.89 -33.86
C ILE A 151 25.27 3.72 -33.80
N ASN A 152 25.87 3.97 -32.63
CA ASN A 152 27.30 3.81 -32.38
C ASN A 152 27.71 2.39 -31.92
N GLY A 153 26.78 1.43 -31.86
CA GLY A 153 27.03 0.06 -31.40
C GLY A 153 27.09 -0.11 -29.88
N ASN A 154 26.74 0.92 -29.11
CA ASN A 154 26.70 0.84 -27.65
C ASN A 154 25.38 0.21 -27.16
N ILE A 155 25.46 -0.76 -26.25
CA ILE A 155 24.29 -1.36 -25.61
C ILE A 155 23.82 -0.44 -24.49
N TYR A 156 22.55 -0.08 -24.48
CA TYR A 156 21.91 0.60 -23.35
C TYR A 156 20.73 -0.21 -22.84
N LEU A 157 20.59 -0.20 -21.50
CA LEU A 157 19.52 -0.88 -20.79
C LEU A 157 18.37 0.10 -20.57
N TYR A 158 17.16 -0.34 -20.86
CA TYR A 158 15.94 0.42 -20.59
C TYR A 158 14.86 -0.47 -19.97
N SER A 159 13.83 0.14 -19.39
CA SER A 159 12.70 -0.61 -18.82
C SER A 159 11.57 -0.67 -19.82
N GLU A 160 11.20 -1.87 -20.22
CA GLU A 160 10.06 -2.14 -21.09
C GLU A 160 8.86 -2.60 -20.25
N PHE A 161 7.64 -2.37 -20.76
CA PHE A 161 6.42 -2.60 -20.01
C PHE A 161 5.38 -3.43 -20.77
N ILE A 162 4.82 -4.44 -20.10
CA ILE A 162 3.65 -5.19 -20.56
C ILE A 162 2.44 -4.69 -19.78
N ASP A 163 1.54 -3.95 -20.46
CA ASP A 163 0.32 -3.42 -19.84
C ASP A 163 -0.74 -4.52 -19.71
N LEU A 164 -1.07 -4.90 -18.47
CA LEU A 164 -2.03 -5.96 -18.17
C LEU A 164 -3.48 -5.47 -18.27
N ASN A 165 -3.72 -4.19 -18.51
CA ASN A 165 -5.05 -3.67 -18.82
C ASN A 165 -5.34 -3.67 -20.33
N LYS A 166 -4.35 -3.98 -21.16
CA LYS A 166 -4.52 -4.11 -22.61
C LYS A 166 -4.93 -5.54 -22.96
N PHE A 167 -6.23 -5.77 -23.10
CA PHE A 167 -6.77 -7.09 -23.39
C PHE A 167 -6.47 -7.55 -24.82
N SER A 168 -6.22 -8.85 -24.97
CA SER A 168 -5.98 -9.53 -26.24
C SER A 168 -6.89 -10.76 -26.37
N GLN A 169 -6.77 -11.51 -27.47
CA GLN A 169 -7.53 -12.77 -27.62
C GLN A 169 -7.18 -13.79 -26.53
N ASN A 170 -5.91 -13.82 -26.10
CA ASN A 170 -5.43 -14.73 -25.07
C ASN A 170 -5.58 -14.13 -23.66
N TRP A 171 -5.40 -12.82 -23.52
CA TRP A 171 -5.53 -12.08 -22.26
C TRP A 171 -6.88 -11.38 -22.14
N THR A 172 -7.83 -12.02 -21.49
CA THR A 172 -9.20 -11.52 -21.36
C THR A 172 -9.46 -10.86 -20.00
N PHE A 173 -10.53 -10.07 -19.92
CA PHE A 173 -10.99 -9.47 -18.66
C PHE A 173 -11.20 -10.50 -17.53
N SER A 174 -11.65 -11.72 -17.87
CA SER A 174 -11.81 -12.80 -16.89
C SER A 174 -10.48 -13.22 -16.28
N LYS A 175 -9.42 -13.35 -17.08
CA LYS A 175 -8.06 -13.68 -16.61
C LYS A 175 -7.47 -12.53 -15.79
N PHE A 176 -7.71 -11.29 -16.20
CA PHE A 176 -7.34 -10.12 -15.41
C PHE A 176 -8.04 -10.09 -14.05
N PHE A 177 -9.33 -10.45 -13.98
CA PHE A 177 -10.02 -10.57 -12.69
C PHE A 177 -9.46 -11.72 -11.84
N GLN A 178 -9.04 -12.84 -12.45
CA GLN A 178 -8.32 -13.89 -11.74
C GLN A 178 -7.00 -13.39 -11.16
N LEU A 179 -6.25 -12.56 -11.90
CA LEU A 179 -5.03 -11.92 -11.40
C LEU A 179 -5.33 -11.05 -10.17
N LEU A 180 -6.41 -10.26 -10.19
CA LEU A 180 -6.83 -9.47 -9.02
C LEU A 180 -7.19 -10.33 -7.81
N ARG A 181 -7.72 -11.55 -8.01
CA ARG A 181 -7.96 -12.50 -6.91
C ARG A 181 -6.66 -13.05 -6.32
N PHE A 182 -5.69 -13.37 -7.18
CA PHE A 182 -4.34 -13.74 -6.71
C PHE A 182 -3.72 -12.60 -5.91
N GLU A 183 -3.76 -11.38 -6.45
CA GLU A 183 -3.29 -10.16 -5.80
C GLU A 183 -3.93 -10.01 -4.41
N ALA A 184 -5.26 -10.09 -4.30
CA ALA A 184 -5.97 -10.01 -3.03
C ALA A 184 -5.53 -11.11 -2.04
N SER A 185 -5.34 -12.35 -2.49
CA SER A 185 -4.86 -13.44 -1.62
C SER A 185 -3.49 -13.14 -1.03
N TYR A 186 -2.54 -12.69 -1.85
CA TYR A 186 -1.18 -12.35 -1.39
C TYR A 186 -1.15 -11.10 -0.53
N GLN A 187 -2.00 -10.11 -0.81
CA GLN A 187 -2.15 -8.92 0.02
C GLN A 187 -2.73 -9.25 1.39
N ILE A 188 -3.78 -10.08 1.46
CA ILE A 188 -4.38 -10.52 2.73
C ILE A 188 -3.37 -11.34 3.53
N GLU A 189 -2.67 -12.27 2.89
CA GLU A 189 -1.63 -13.06 3.55
C GLU A 189 -0.52 -12.17 4.10
N ALA A 190 -0.04 -11.21 3.30
CA ALA A 190 0.94 -10.23 3.75
C ALA A 190 0.38 -9.43 4.93
N PHE A 191 -0.85 -8.91 4.85
CA PHE A 191 -1.45 -8.09 5.89
C PHE A 191 -1.56 -8.84 7.24
N VAL A 192 -1.96 -10.11 7.21
CA VAL A 192 -2.17 -10.92 8.42
C VAL A 192 -0.86 -11.46 9.01
N LYS A 193 0.07 -11.92 8.17
CA LYS A 193 1.29 -12.61 8.65
C LYS A 193 2.43 -11.66 9.00
N SER A 194 2.43 -10.43 8.47
CA SER A 194 3.52 -9.47 8.64
C SER A 194 3.18 -8.39 9.65
N ARG A 195 3.89 -8.37 10.79
CA ARG A 195 3.81 -7.28 11.77
C ARG A 195 4.03 -5.91 11.11
N GLU A 196 4.98 -5.82 10.19
CA GLU A 196 5.30 -4.58 9.47
C GLU A 196 4.10 -3.99 8.71
N ASN A 197 3.20 -4.83 8.18
CA ASN A 197 1.97 -4.34 7.57
C ASN A 197 1.03 -3.74 8.61
N LEU A 198 0.83 -4.41 9.75
CA LEU A 198 0.01 -3.86 10.83
C LEU A 198 0.60 -2.54 11.37
N ASP A 199 1.90 -2.50 11.61
CA ASP A 199 2.58 -1.32 12.15
C ASP A 199 2.46 -0.06 11.25
N LEU A 200 2.25 -0.26 9.95
CA LEU A 200 2.09 0.80 8.95
C LEU A 200 0.62 1.09 8.61
N TYR A 201 -0.24 0.07 8.50
CA TYR A 201 -1.63 0.26 8.10
C TYR A 201 -2.57 0.57 9.26
N PHE A 202 -2.27 0.11 10.48
CA PHE A 202 -3.12 0.28 11.64
C PHE A 202 -3.48 1.75 11.96
N PRO A 203 -2.55 2.73 11.86
CA PRO A 203 -2.90 4.14 12.08
C PRO A 203 -3.97 4.67 11.13
N TYR A 204 -4.05 4.18 9.89
CA TYR A 204 -5.13 4.55 8.96
C TYR A 204 -6.46 3.90 9.33
N VAL A 205 -6.43 2.65 9.81
CA VAL A 205 -7.63 1.96 10.27
C VAL A 205 -8.23 2.72 11.46
N VAL A 206 -7.39 3.10 12.42
CA VAL A 206 -7.84 3.84 13.61
C VAL A 206 -8.30 5.25 13.27
N SER A 207 -7.61 5.95 12.34
CA SER A 207 -8.07 7.27 11.90
C SER A 207 -9.40 7.20 11.15
N PHE A 208 -9.60 6.16 10.32
CA PHE A 208 -10.86 5.91 9.65
C PHE A 208 -11.98 5.62 10.65
N ILE A 209 -11.76 4.76 11.64
CA ILE A 209 -12.73 4.50 12.72
C ILE A 209 -13.06 5.78 13.49
N ALA A 210 -12.07 6.63 13.77
CA ALA A 210 -12.28 7.90 14.46
C ALA A 210 -13.17 8.86 13.65
N VAL A 211 -12.96 8.94 12.33
CA VAL A 211 -13.81 9.74 11.43
C VAL A 211 -15.22 9.13 11.31
N LEU A 212 -15.33 7.81 11.22
CA LEU A 212 -16.64 7.14 11.20
C LEU A 212 -17.42 7.35 12.50
N ALA A 213 -16.75 7.33 13.66
CA ALA A 213 -17.39 7.59 14.95
C ALA A 213 -18.09 8.95 14.98
N PHE A 214 -17.46 9.97 14.38
CA PHE A 214 -18.08 11.28 14.19
C PHE A 214 -19.28 11.27 13.24
N LEU A 215 -19.22 10.51 12.14
CA LEU A 215 -20.31 10.47 11.16
C LEU A 215 -21.57 9.77 11.72
N PHE A 216 -21.39 8.75 12.56
CA PHE A 216 -22.50 7.99 13.14
C PHE A 216 -23.02 8.55 14.46
N ASN A 217 -22.19 9.29 15.20
CA ASN A 217 -22.57 10.03 16.39
C ASN A 217 -21.94 11.44 16.34
N PRO A 218 -22.53 12.38 15.58
CA PRO A 218 -22.16 13.78 15.68
C PRO A 218 -22.63 14.26 17.06
N VAL A 219 -21.73 14.23 18.05
CA VAL A 219 -21.93 14.86 19.37
C VAL A 219 -22.26 16.34 19.19
#